data_AF-A0A945GSH5-F1
#
_entry.id   AF-A0A945GSH5-F1
#
_cell.length_a   1.000
_cell.length_b   1.000
_cell.length_c   1.000
_cell.angle_alpha   90.00
_cell.angle_beta   90.00
_cell.angle_gamma   90.00
#
_symmetry.space_group_name_H-M   'P 1'
#
loop_
_entity.id
_entity.type
_entity.pdbx_description
1 polymer ?
#
loop_
_entity_poly.entity_id
_entity_poly.type
_entity_poly.pdbx_seq_one_letter_code
_entity_poly.pdbx_strand_id
1 'polypeptide(L)'
;MKQSEGKAPIRVNRDRLWEHAKALCQEIGPRLSGTPEGARTVEYIAQHFRHCGTQVEVQDYPCPAWKHESTELLLLAAEEPEPLPVFAQTFTEACDIEAALVPVTSEEELEFAPDLEGKVLLLHGKLATSLAGDRNPRLLS
;
A
#
# COMPACT_ATOMS: atom_id res chain seq x y z
N MET A 1 -15.22 17.31 -52.52
CA MET A 1 -15.05 17.66 -51.09
C MET A 1 -15.87 16.70 -50.25
N LYS A 2 -15.25 15.70 -49.61
CA LYS A 2 -15.93 14.87 -48.61
C LYS A 2 -15.86 15.61 -47.28
N GLN A 3 -17.01 15.96 -46.72
CA GLN A 3 -17.10 16.54 -45.38
C GLN A 3 -16.63 15.50 -44.37
N SER A 4 -15.62 15.84 -43.57
CA SER A 4 -15.19 15.04 -42.44
C SER A 4 -16.25 15.18 -41.32
N GLU A 5 -16.94 14.09 -41.01
CA GLU A 5 -17.86 14.04 -39.87
C GLU A 5 -17.10 14.32 -38.58
N GLY A 6 -17.47 15.39 -37.88
CA GLY A 6 -16.89 15.76 -36.59
C GLY A 6 -17.27 14.72 -35.53
N LYS A 7 -16.25 14.14 -34.88
CA LYS A 7 -16.43 13.22 -33.75
C LYS A 7 -17.25 13.91 -32.65
N ALA A 8 -18.36 13.30 -32.25
CA ALA A 8 -19.24 13.82 -31.21
C ALA A 8 -18.44 14.12 -29.91
N PRO A 9 -18.80 15.18 -29.17
CA PRO A 9 -18.08 15.55 -27.95
C PRO A 9 -18.21 14.43 -26.90
N ILE A 10 -17.08 14.05 -26.30
CA ILE A 10 -17.05 13.09 -25.19
C ILE A 10 -17.81 13.71 -24.02
N ARG A 11 -18.86 13.03 -23.56
CA ARG A 11 -19.62 13.41 -22.36
C ARG A 11 -19.25 12.49 -21.21
N VAL A 12 -18.77 13.08 -20.11
CA VAL A 12 -18.52 12.36 -18.86
C VAL A 12 -19.80 12.37 -18.02
N ASN A 13 -20.28 11.19 -17.64
CA ASN A 13 -21.36 11.06 -16.67
C ASN A 13 -20.76 11.11 -15.25
N ARG A 14 -20.98 12.23 -14.55
CA ARG A 14 -20.44 12.47 -13.20
C ARG A 14 -21.06 11.59 -12.14
N ASP A 15 -22.36 11.31 -12.22
CA ASP A 15 -23.05 10.47 -11.25
C ASP A 15 -22.51 9.04 -11.31
N ARG A 16 -22.34 8.51 -12.52
CA ARG A 16 -21.73 7.18 -12.72
C ARG A 16 -20.29 7.12 -12.20
N LEU A 17 -19.50 8.17 -12.41
CA LEU A 17 -18.15 8.25 -11.88
C LEU A 17 -18.13 8.18 -10.34
N TRP A 18 -19.06 8.87 -9.69
CA TRP A 18 -19.19 8.84 -8.24
C TRP A 18 -19.62 7.47 -7.72
N GLU A 19 -20.56 6.80 -8.40
CA GLU A 19 -20.96 5.43 -8.03
C GLU A 19 -19.80 4.43 -8.16
N HIS A 20 -18.94 4.58 -9.18
CA HIS A 20 -17.72 3.78 -9.26
C HIS A 20 -16.77 4.04 -8.09
N ALA A 21 -16.58 5.30 -7.71
CA ALA A 21 -15.74 5.64 -6.56
C ALA A 21 -16.31 5.07 -5.25
N LYS A 22 -17.63 5.10 -5.08
CA LYS A 22 -18.32 4.51 -3.93
C LYS A 22 -18.15 2.98 -3.88
N ALA A 23 -18.44 2.28 -4.98
CA ALA A 23 -18.31 0.84 -5.06
C ALA A 23 -16.86 0.39 -4.77
N LEU A 24 -15.88 1.07 -5.36
CA LEU A 24 -14.47 0.75 -5.15
C LEU A 24 -14.04 1.10 -3.71
N CYS A 25 -14.23 2.33 -3.27
CA CYS A 25 -13.61 2.81 -2.03
C CYS A 25 -14.39 2.46 -0.76
N GLN A 26 -15.72 2.32 -0.82
CA GLN A 26 -16.54 2.06 0.36
C GLN A 26 -17.02 0.60 0.44
N GLU A 27 -17.41 0.00 -0.69
CA GLU A 27 -18.01 -1.34 -0.70
C GLU A 27 -16.98 -2.47 -0.88
N ILE A 28 -15.94 -2.23 -1.68
CA ILE A 28 -14.81 -3.15 -1.84
C ILE A 28 -13.71 -2.85 -0.82
N GLY A 29 -13.36 -1.57 -0.62
CA GLY A 29 -12.35 -1.16 0.36
C GLY A 29 -10.92 -1.27 -0.17
N PRO A 30 -9.90 -1.40 0.70
CA PRO A 30 -8.48 -1.55 0.31
C PRO A 30 -8.23 -2.77 -0.58
N ARG A 31 -7.36 -2.64 -1.59
CA ARG A 31 -7.23 -3.62 -2.70
C ARG A 31 -5.78 -4.01 -2.94
N LEU A 32 -5.08 -4.41 -1.89
CA LEU A 32 -3.72 -4.92 -2.06
C LEU A 32 -3.75 -6.15 -3.01
N SER A 33 -2.74 -6.26 -3.87
CA SER A 33 -2.65 -7.39 -4.79
C SER A 33 -2.61 -8.72 -4.02
N GLY A 34 -3.26 -9.74 -4.58
CA GLY A 34 -3.39 -11.05 -3.93
C GLY A 34 -4.47 -11.14 -2.85
N THR A 35 -5.14 -10.05 -2.46
CA THR A 35 -6.26 -10.12 -1.50
C THR A 35 -7.61 -10.40 -2.17
N PRO A 36 -8.61 -10.93 -1.43
CA PRO A 36 -9.97 -11.12 -1.94
C PRO A 36 -10.62 -9.83 -2.50
N GLU A 37 -10.35 -8.68 -1.90
CA GLU A 37 -10.85 -7.37 -2.33
C GLU A 37 -10.24 -6.96 -3.69
N GLY A 38 -8.96 -7.29 -3.92
CA GLY A 38 -8.32 -7.16 -5.21
C GLY A 38 -9.05 -7.98 -6.29
N ALA A 39 -9.35 -9.25 -6.00
CA ALA A 39 -10.10 -10.12 -6.91
C ALA A 39 -11.54 -9.60 -7.16
N ARG A 40 -12.25 -9.13 -6.12
CA ARG A 40 -13.57 -8.49 -6.27
C ARG A 40 -13.54 -7.27 -7.19
N THR A 41 -12.45 -6.50 -7.16
CA THR A 41 -12.27 -5.32 -8.02
C THR A 41 -12.15 -5.71 -9.49
N VAL A 42 -11.39 -6.76 -9.79
CA VAL A 42 -11.25 -7.30 -11.15
C VAL A 42 -12.63 -7.69 -11.69
N GLU A 43 -13.41 -8.44 -10.90
CA GLU A 43 -14.76 -8.85 -11.31
C GLU A 43 -15.69 -7.67 -11.51
N TYR A 44 -15.69 -6.69 -10.60
CA TYR A 44 -16.49 -5.46 -10.73
C TYR A 44 -16.20 -4.72 -12.04
N ILE A 45 -14.92 -4.52 -12.36
CA ILE A 45 -14.50 -3.82 -13.57
C ILE A 45 -14.86 -4.63 -14.82
N ALA A 46 -14.60 -5.94 -14.80
CA ALA A 46 -14.91 -6.82 -15.93
C ALA A 46 -16.42 -6.86 -16.22
N GLN A 47 -17.26 -6.95 -15.18
CA GLN A 47 -18.72 -6.88 -15.32
C GLN A 47 -19.18 -5.54 -15.89
N HIS A 48 -18.62 -4.42 -15.44
CA HIS A 48 -18.98 -3.12 -15.97
C HIS A 48 -18.67 -3.01 -17.46
N PHE A 49 -17.48 -3.44 -17.89
CA PHE A 49 -17.10 -3.43 -19.30
C PHE A 49 -17.98 -4.35 -20.16
N ARG A 50 -18.25 -5.58 -19.69
CA ARG A 50 -19.22 -6.48 -20.35
C ARG A 50 -20.60 -5.84 -20.48
N HIS A 51 -21.08 -5.16 -19.44
CA HIS A 51 -22.36 -4.44 -19.47
C HIS A 51 -22.38 -3.29 -20.49
N CYS A 52 -21.24 -2.64 -20.73
CA CYS A 52 -21.08 -1.66 -21.81
C CYS A 52 -20.98 -2.29 -23.21
N GLY A 53 -21.03 -3.61 -23.33
CA GLY A 53 -21.00 -4.33 -24.61
C GLY A 53 -19.60 -4.63 -25.14
N THR A 54 -18.55 -4.51 -24.31
CA THR A 54 -17.20 -4.88 -24.74
C THR A 54 -16.91 -6.35 -24.50
N GLN A 55 -16.08 -6.95 -25.36
CA GLN A 55 -15.44 -8.23 -25.06
C GLN A 55 -14.35 -8.00 -24.01
N VAL A 56 -14.33 -8.80 -22.95
CA VAL A 56 -13.42 -8.65 -21.82
C VAL A 56 -12.64 -9.94 -21.60
N GLU A 57 -11.33 -9.80 -21.50
CA GLU A 57 -10.40 -10.85 -21.06
C GLU A 57 -9.79 -10.44 -19.72
N VAL A 58 -9.63 -11.41 -18.82
CA VAL A 58 -8.91 -11.24 -17.55
C VAL A 58 -7.67 -12.11 -17.62
N GLN A 59 -6.50 -11.48 -17.49
CA GLN A 59 -5.22 -12.18 -17.52
C GLN A 59 -4.72 -12.41 -16.09
N ASP A 60 -4.65 -13.68 -15.70
CA ASP A 60 -4.17 -14.09 -14.38
C ASP A 60 -2.64 -14.21 -14.33
N TYR A 61 -2.07 -13.93 -13.15
CA TYR A 61 -0.67 -14.16 -12.84
C TYR A 61 -0.48 -14.48 -11.34
N PRO A 62 0.52 -15.31 -10.96
CA PRO A 62 0.82 -15.53 -9.55
C PRO A 62 1.30 -14.24 -8.87
N CYS A 63 0.69 -13.89 -7.75
CA CYS A 63 1.02 -12.71 -6.96
C CYS A 63 1.04 -13.06 -5.48
N PRO A 64 2.07 -12.66 -4.71
CA PRO A 64 2.08 -12.88 -3.28
C PRO A 64 0.94 -12.08 -2.62
N ALA A 65 0.21 -12.74 -1.73
CA ALA A 65 -0.76 -12.09 -0.87
C ALA A 65 -0.10 -11.79 0.48
N TRP A 66 -0.47 -10.66 1.07
CA TRP A 66 -0.12 -10.32 2.44
C TRP A 66 -1.36 -9.79 3.15
N LYS A 67 -1.52 -10.17 4.42
CA LYS A 67 -2.61 -9.74 5.26
C LYS A 67 -2.05 -9.27 6.59
N HIS A 68 -2.41 -8.05 6.97
CA HIS A 68 -2.17 -7.53 8.30
C HIS A 68 -3.15 -8.18 9.29
N GLU A 69 -2.62 -8.70 10.40
CA GLU A 69 -3.44 -9.21 11.51
C GLU A 69 -3.40 -8.25 12.70
N SER A 70 -2.20 -7.94 13.19
CA SER A 70 -1.98 -6.99 14.28
C SER A 70 -0.57 -6.42 14.22
N THR A 71 -0.35 -5.30 14.89
CA THR A 71 0.99 -4.76 15.17
C THR A 71 0.93 -4.01 16.49
N GLU A 72 1.94 -4.22 17.31
CA GLU A 72 2.13 -3.54 18.58
C GLU A 72 3.61 -3.16 18.70
N LEU A 73 3.87 -2.02 19.33
CA LEU A 73 5.22 -1.55 19.66
C LEU A 73 5.17 -0.92 21.04
N LEU A 74 5.98 -1.43 21.96
CA LEU A 74 6.08 -0.94 23.33
C LEU A 74 7.50 -0.41 23.58
N LEU A 75 7.61 0.77 24.16
CA LEU A 75 8.86 1.30 24.69
C LEU A 75 8.99 0.88 26.16
N LEU A 76 10.00 0.06 26.45
CA LEU A 76 10.22 -0.52 27.79
C LEU A 76 11.20 0.29 28.66
N ALA A 77 11.47 1.54 28.30
CA ALA A 77 12.47 2.38 28.98
C ALA A 77 11.95 3.06 30.27
N ALA A 78 10.63 3.09 30.47
CA ALA A 78 9.99 3.68 31.64
C ALA A 78 9.63 2.61 32.70
N GLU A 79 9.20 3.05 33.89
CA GLU A 79 8.74 2.11 34.95
C GLU A 79 7.55 1.25 34.50
N GLU A 80 6.75 1.74 33.54
CA GLU A 80 5.67 1.02 32.88
C GLU A 80 5.88 1.04 31.35
N PRO A 81 5.56 -0.05 30.61
CA PRO A 81 5.62 -0.07 29.15
C PRO A 81 4.76 1.00 28.49
N GLU A 82 5.34 1.79 27.60
CA GLU A 82 4.63 2.84 26.85
C GLU A 82 4.26 2.34 25.44
N PRO A 83 2.97 2.29 25.06
CA PRO A 83 2.58 1.92 23.71
C PRO A 83 2.84 3.05 22.71
N LEU A 84 3.45 2.72 21.58
CA LEU A 84 3.73 3.64 20.49
C LEU A 84 2.84 3.36 19.26
N PRO A 85 2.34 4.40 18.57
CA PRO A 85 1.70 4.22 17.28
C PRO A 85 2.65 3.58 16.26
N VAL A 86 2.23 2.49 15.65
CA VAL A 86 3.04 1.72 14.71
C VAL A 86 2.18 1.13 13.59
N PHE A 87 2.78 0.96 12.42
CA PHE A 87 2.19 0.23 11.29
C PHE A 87 3.21 -0.79 10.79
N ALA A 88 2.77 -2.03 10.60
CA ALA A 88 3.60 -3.03 9.93
C ALA A 88 3.82 -2.63 8.46
N GLN A 89 5.05 -2.78 7.99
CA GLN A 89 5.35 -2.68 6.57
C GLN A 89 4.77 -3.90 5.84
N THR A 90 4.12 -3.67 4.70
CA THR A 90 3.58 -4.75 3.86
C THR A 90 4.69 -5.76 3.53
N PHE A 91 4.39 -7.05 3.64
CA PHE A 91 5.33 -8.17 3.46
C PHE A 91 6.40 -8.32 4.54
N THR A 92 6.32 -7.59 5.66
CA THR A 92 7.11 -7.96 6.84
C THR A 92 6.71 -9.34 7.33
N GLU A 93 7.69 -10.12 7.78
CA GLU A 93 7.44 -11.34 8.54
C GLU A 93 6.87 -11.01 9.91
N ALA A 94 6.10 -11.95 10.46
CA ALA A 94 5.61 -11.85 11.84
C ALA A 94 6.78 -12.08 12.80
N CYS A 95 6.83 -11.29 13.88
CA CYS A 95 7.82 -11.43 14.92
C CYS A 95 7.20 -11.08 16.28
N ASP A 96 7.84 -11.60 17.33
CA ASP A 96 7.60 -11.26 18.73
C ASP A 96 8.99 -11.14 19.37
N ILE A 97 9.49 -9.91 19.46
CA ILE A 97 10.86 -9.63 19.88
C ILE A 97 10.90 -8.48 20.88
N GLU A 98 11.76 -8.65 21.87
CA GLU A 98 12.18 -7.60 22.79
C GLU A 98 13.70 -7.46 22.68
N ALA A 99 14.19 -6.26 22.36
CA ALA A 99 15.61 -6.01 22.22
C ALA A 99 15.94 -4.55 22.46
N ALA A 100 17.23 -4.28 22.70
CA ALA A 100 17.73 -2.92 22.81
C ALA A 100 17.52 -2.16 21.50
N LEU A 101 17.05 -0.91 21.63
CA LEU A 101 16.88 0.01 20.51
C LEU A 101 18.22 0.70 20.21
N VAL A 102 18.65 0.69 18.93
CA VAL A 102 19.84 1.42 18.49
C VAL A 102 19.50 2.40 17.36
N PRO A 103 19.74 3.71 17.55
CA PRO A 103 19.55 4.70 16.49
C PRO A 103 20.62 4.54 15.40
N VAL A 104 20.21 4.63 14.14
CA VAL A 104 21.09 4.60 12.97
C VAL A 104 20.69 5.72 12.01
N THR A 105 21.67 6.52 11.60
CA THR A 105 21.45 7.79 10.86
C THR A 105 22.08 7.81 9.47
N SER A 106 23.02 6.90 9.18
CA SER A 106 23.71 6.78 7.90
C SER A 106 23.83 5.33 7.43
N GLU A 107 24.06 5.14 6.12
CA GLU A 107 24.35 3.81 5.55
C GLU A 107 25.67 3.26 6.08
N GLU A 108 26.65 4.12 6.35
CA GLU A 108 27.95 3.75 6.92
C GLU A 108 27.81 3.15 8.33
N GLU A 109 26.94 3.71 9.17
CA GLU A 109 26.63 3.15 10.50
C GLU A 109 25.94 1.79 10.36
N LEU A 110 25.05 1.63 9.38
CA LEU A 110 24.37 0.36 9.14
C LEU A 110 25.33 -0.74 8.64
N GLU A 111 26.30 -0.37 7.80
CA GLU A 111 27.20 -1.33 7.15
C GLU A 111 28.41 -1.70 8.01
N PHE A 112 28.94 -0.75 8.80
CA PHE A 112 30.23 -0.92 9.48
C PHE A 112 30.15 -0.91 11.01
N ALA A 113 28.98 -0.69 11.63
CA ALA A 113 28.88 -0.77 13.08
C ALA A 113 28.95 -2.24 13.56
N PRO A 114 29.90 -2.59 14.45
CA PRO A 114 30.13 -3.97 14.86
C PRO A 114 29.09 -4.54 15.84
N ASP A 115 28.15 -3.72 16.31
CA ASP A 115 27.29 -4.03 17.46
C ASP A 115 25.80 -3.76 17.13
N LEU A 116 25.30 -4.35 16.04
CA LEU A 116 23.89 -4.25 15.63
C LEU A 116 23.13 -5.58 15.72
N GLU A 117 23.84 -6.70 15.91
CA GLU A 117 23.23 -8.03 15.97
C GLU A 117 22.25 -8.14 17.15
N GLY A 118 21.08 -8.72 16.90
CA GLY A 118 20.05 -8.92 17.92
C GLY A 118 19.38 -7.65 18.46
N LYS A 119 19.56 -6.49 17.81
CA LYS A 119 18.97 -5.20 18.22
C LYS A 119 17.83 -4.77 17.31
N VAL A 120 16.94 -3.93 17.82
CA VAL A 120 15.94 -3.21 17.00
C VAL A 120 16.56 -1.90 16.54
N LEU A 121 16.62 -1.68 15.23
CA LEU A 121 17.22 -0.48 14.66
C LEU A 121 16.17 0.62 14.48
N LEU A 122 16.44 1.81 15.02
CA LEU A 122 15.68 3.01 14.74
C LEU A 122 16.37 3.79 13.62
N LEU A 123 15.89 3.64 12.39
CA LEU A 123 16.40 4.41 11.25
C LEU A 123 15.83 5.83 11.29
N HIS A 124 16.67 6.85 11.34
CA HIS A 124 16.23 8.25 11.32
C HIS A 124 17.19 9.18 10.56
N GLY A 125 16.83 10.46 10.44
CA GLY A 125 17.66 11.44 9.73
C GLY A 125 17.76 11.16 8.23
N LYS A 126 18.96 11.23 7.65
CA LYS A 126 19.17 11.06 6.21
C LYS A 126 18.77 9.66 5.73
N LEU A 127 19.08 8.62 6.51
CA LEU A 127 18.77 7.23 6.17
C LEU A 127 17.26 6.97 6.07
N ALA A 128 16.46 7.63 6.91
CA ALA A 128 15.01 7.51 6.86
C ALA A 128 14.39 8.13 5.60
N THR A 129 15.10 9.00 4.89
CA THR A 129 14.59 9.60 3.63
C THR A 129 14.77 8.69 2.42
N SER A 130 15.73 7.76 2.43
CA SER A 130 15.99 6.84 1.32
C SER A 130 15.28 5.49 1.49
N LEU A 131 15.45 4.86 2.66
CA LEU A 131 14.98 3.48 2.92
C LEU A 131 13.57 3.41 3.54
N ALA A 132 13.21 4.40 4.35
CA ALA A 132 11.90 4.51 5.01
C ALA A 132 11.10 5.74 4.55
N GLY A 133 11.49 6.32 3.41
CA GLY A 133 10.85 7.53 2.89
C GLY A 133 9.38 7.27 2.62
N ASP A 134 8.51 8.17 3.11
CA ASP A 134 7.10 8.13 2.76
C ASP A 134 6.98 8.20 1.22
N ARG A 135 6.46 7.11 0.64
CA ARG A 135 6.22 7.00 -0.82
C ARG A 135 4.83 7.50 -1.21
N ASN A 136 3.97 7.82 -0.24
CA ASN A 136 2.64 8.38 -0.47
C ASN A 136 2.58 9.85 -0.93
N PRO A 137 3.56 10.75 -0.69
CA PRO A 137 3.41 12.15 -1.10
C PRO A 137 3.45 12.34 -2.62
N ARG A 138 3.84 11.32 -3.40
CA ARG A 138 3.74 11.31 -4.87
C ARG A 138 2.49 10.61 -5.42
N LEU A 139 1.74 9.89 -4.58
CA LEU A 139 0.53 9.17 -4.97
C LEU A 139 -0.74 10.01 -4.79
N LEU A 140 -0.67 11.08 -4.00
CA LEU A 140 -1.79 11.97 -3.67
C LEU A 140 -1.53 13.44 -4.05
N SER A 141 -0.48 13.73 -4.83
CA SER A 141 -0.19 15.06 -5.39
C SER A 141 -0.86 15.27 -6.75
#